data_AF-A0A3M7L837-F1
#
_entry.id   AF-A0A3M7L837-F1
#
_cell.length_a   1.000
_cell.length_b   1.000
_cell.length_c   1.000
_cell.angle_alpha   90.00
_cell.angle_beta   90.00
_cell.angle_gamma   90.00
#
_symmetry.space_group_name_H-M   'P 1'
#
loop_
_entity.id
_entity.type
_entity.pdbx_description
1 polymer ?
#
loop_
_entity_poly.entity_id
_entity_poly.type
_entity_poly.pdbx_seq_one_letter_code
_entity_poly.pdbx_strand_id
1 'polypeptide(L)'
;MIAPGRMGTPPGAAGAGYFGAPAPAKRNDPRPALSPQLEMVFETRRGGDHSIPPPCSTPLVVRDKGSAGPHHMRSTLNLVPQTPALFRKLKLPFGLVINPMAAPGLRDDPIPTVDLGPGGPVRCAECKAYVNAYFRFVADGGRMVCNFCGAEQPVPPGYACPLDMEGRRRDAADRPELCCGSVDMVATAEYMVRPPAPPTHLFLIEAGAGAAACGATAA
;
A
#
# COMPACT_ATOMS: atom_id res chain seq x y z
N MET A 1 -65.34 -41.09 -51.12
CA MET A 1 -64.77 -41.58 -52.38
C MET A 1 -63.26 -41.43 -52.31
N ILE A 2 -62.55 -42.55 -52.50
CA ILE A 2 -61.21 -42.69 -53.08
C ILE A 2 -60.00 -42.15 -52.28
N ALA A 3 -59.07 -43.08 -52.05
CA ALA A 3 -57.79 -42.96 -51.36
C ALA A 3 -56.77 -42.03 -52.05
N PRO A 4 -55.71 -41.56 -51.35
CA PRO A 4 -54.54 -40.99 -52.01
C PRO A 4 -53.56 -42.10 -52.43
N GLY A 5 -53.17 -42.04 -53.70
CA GLY A 5 -52.26 -42.97 -54.36
C GLY A 5 -50.78 -42.75 -54.05
N ARG A 6 -50.00 -43.74 -54.47
CA ARG A 6 -48.59 -44.03 -54.16
C ARG A 6 -47.55 -43.04 -54.70
N MET A 7 -46.47 -43.02 -53.92
CA MET A 7 -45.05 -42.80 -54.25
C MET A 7 -44.63 -42.99 -55.72
N GLY A 8 -43.85 -42.01 -56.20
CA GLY A 8 -42.81 -42.16 -57.20
C GLY A 8 -41.57 -41.36 -56.78
N THR A 9 -40.45 -42.05 -56.55
CA THR A 9 -39.11 -41.51 -56.26
C THR A 9 -38.38 -41.10 -57.54
N PRO A 10 -37.57 -40.03 -57.54
CA PRO A 10 -36.38 -39.91 -58.38
C PRO A 10 -35.11 -40.28 -57.60
N PRO A 11 -34.02 -40.63 -58.31
CA PRO A 11 -32.90 -41.40 -57.78
C PRO A 11 -31.84 -40.53 -57.09
N GLY A 12 -31.09 -41.17 -56.21
CA GLY A 12 -30.10 -40.54 -55.34
C GLY A 12 -28.89 -39.92 -56.04
N ALA A 13 -28.31 -38.96 -55.34
CA ALA A 13 -26.92 -38.55 -55.49
C ALA A 13 -26.26 -38.60 -54.12
N ALA A 14 -25.05 -39.15 -54.13
CA ALA A 14 -24.23 -39.55 -53.01
C ALA A 14 -23.89 -38.42 -52.01
N GLY A 15 -23.83 -38.82 -50.74
CA GLY A 15 -22.80 -38.45 -49.76
C GLY A 15 -22.39 -36.98 -49.67
N ALA A 16 -22.87 -36.30 -48.63
CA ALA A 16 -22.18 -35.14 -48.07
C ALA A 16 -22.07 -35.32 -46.56
N GLY A 17 -20.84 -35.56 -46.09
CA GLY A 17 -20.51 -35.73 -44.69
C GLY A 17 -20.84 -34.47 -43.89
N TYR A 18 -21.22 -34.69 -42.63
CA TYR A 18 -21.34 -33.65 -41.63
C TYR A 18 -19.97 -32.98 -41.44
N PHE A 19 -19.79 -31.77 -41.97
CA PHE A 19 -18.66 -30.92 -41.61
C PHE A 19 -18.93 -30.33 -40.22
N GLY A 20 -18.24 -30.87 -39.21
CA GLY A 20 -18.23 -30.31 -37.86
C GLY A 20 -17.61 -28.91 -37.85
N ALA A 21 -18.17 -28.03 -37.01
CA ALA A 21 -17.62 -26.70 -36.77
C ALA A 21 -16.16 -26.80 -36.24
N PRO A 22 -15.23 -25.95 -36.69
CA PRO A 22 -13.87 -25.97 -36.18
C PRO A 22 -13.86 -25.49 -34.72
N ALA A 23 -13.21 -26.27 -33.86
CA ALA A 23 -12.95 -25.92 -32.47
C ALA A 23 -12.14 -24.62 -32.38
N PRO A 24 -12.33 -23.80 -31.32
CA PRO A 24 -11.56 -22.57 -31.16
C PRO A 24 -10.06 -22.89 -31.08
N ALA A 25 -9.29 -22.30 -31.98
CA ALA A 25 -7.84 -22.43 -32.01
C ALA A 25 -7.26 -21.94 -30.68
N LYS A 26 -6.60 -22.85 -29.95
CA LYS A 26 -5.79 -22.48 -28.79
C LYS A 26 -4.64 -21.61 -29.29
N ARG A 27 -4.75 -20.29 -29.08
CA ARG A 27 -3.67 -19.35 -29.31
C ARG A 27 -2.55 -19.65 -28.33
N ASN A 28 -1.61 -20.50 -28.74
CA ASN A 28 -0.38 -20.80 -28.02
C ASN A 28 0.65 -19.68 -28.25
N ASP A 29 0.30 -18.44 -27.91
CA ASP A 29 1.34 -17.44 -27.70
C ASP A 29 2.03 -17.85 -26.40
N PRO A 30 3.33 -18.19 -26.38
CA PRO A 30 4.05 -18.33 -25.14
C PRO A 30 4.14 -16.94 -24.51
N ARG A 31 3.11 -16.56 -23.73
CA ARG A 31 3.31 -15.54 -22.69
C ARG A 31 4.52 -16.05 -21.92
N PRO A 32 5.61 -15.26 -21.79
CA PRO A 32 6.72 -15.65 -20.92
C PRO A 32 6.09 -16.03 -19.59
N ALA A 33 6.19 -17.30 -19.21
CA ALA A 33 5.88 -17.68 -17.85
C ALA A 33 6.83 -16.81 -17.03
N LEU A 34 6.29 -15.82 -16.30
CA LEU A 34 7.08 -15.24 -15.23
C LEU A 34 7.48 -16.47 -14.41
N SER A 35 8.77 -16.76 -14.38
CA SER A 35 9.29 -17.60 -13.32
C SER A 35 8.68 -17.05 -12.03
N PRO A 36 8.23 -17.90 -11.10
CA PRO A 36 7.91 -17.42 -9.77
C PRO A 36 9.23 -16.87 -9.22
N GLN A 37 9.46 -15.57 -9.44
CA GLN A 37 10.53 -14.85 -8.80
C GLN A 37 10.20 -15.03 -7.33
N LEU A 38 11.03 -15.80 -6.64
CA LEU A 38 10.79 -16.12 -5.25
C LEU A 38 10.79 -14.77 -4.52
N GLU A 39 9.60 -14.29 -4.14
CA GLU A 39 9.49 -12.98 -3.53
C GLU A 39 10.22 -13.04 -2.18
N MET A 40 11.12 -12.09 -1.96
CA MET A 40 11.90 -12.05 -0.73
C MET A 40 11.04 -11.46 0.39
N VAL A 41 10.90 -12.17 1.51
CA VAL A 41 10.27 -11.60 2.70
C VAL A 41 11.24 -10.59 3.34
N PHE A 42 10.84 -9.33 3.35
CA PHE A 42 11.58 -8.22 3.96
C PHE A 42 10.85 -7.71 5.19
N GLU A 43 11.48 -7.87 6.35
CA GLU A 43 11.00 -7.27 7.60
C GLU A 43 11.62 -5.89 7.75
N THR A 44 10.81 -4.88 8.05
CA THR A 44 11.31 -3.50 8.12
C THR A 44 12.27 -3.28 9.30
N ARG A 45 12.16 -4.12 10.33
CA ARG A 45 13.10 -4.21 11.47
C ARG A 45 13.39 -5.65 11.85
N ARG A 46 14.62 -5.90 12.32
CA ARG A 46 15.07 -7.20 12.85
C ARG A 46 15.84 -7.00 14.14
N GLY A 47 15.45 -7.70 15.21
CA GLY A 47 16.10 -7.55 16.52
C GLY A 47 16.03 -6.14 17.12
N GLY A 48 15.09 -5.31 16.68
CA GLY A 48 15.01 -3.90 17.07
C GLY A 48 15.86 -2.96 16.21
N ASP A 49 16.62 -3.43 15.23
CA ASP A 49 17.40 -2.58 14.34
C ASP A 49 16.73 -2.36 12.98
N HIS A 50 17.07 -1.24 12.35
CA HIS A 50 16.63 -0.91 10.99
C HIS A 50 17.19 -1.91 9.99
N SER A 51 16.33 -2.49 9.16
CA SER A 51 16.76 -3.38 8.08
C SER A 51 17.05 -2.57 6.81
N ILE A 52 18.22 -2.78 6.23
CA ILE A 52 18.58 -2.12 4.95
C ILE A 52 17.74 -2.75 3.84
N PRO A 53 16.91 -1.99 3.13
CA PRO A 53 16.05 -2.54 2.10
C PRO A 53 16.86 -3.04 0.90
N PRO A 54 16.45 -4.14 0.24
CA PRO A 54 17.06 -4.60 -0.99
C PRO A 54 16.85 -3.57 -2.13
N PRO A 55 17.57 -3.73 -3.26
CA PRO A 55 17.35 -2.89 -4.45
C PRO A 55 15.88 -2.82 -4.87
N CYS A 56 15.47 -1.73 -5.51
CA CYS A 56 14.08 -1.54 -5.94
C CYS A 56 13.62 -2.56 -7.00
N SER A 57 14.56 -3.18 -7.72
CA SER A 57 14.29 -4.23 -8.70
C SER A 57 14.01 -5.61 -8.07
N THR A 58 14.25 -5.77 -6.77
CA THR A 58 14.00 -7.03 -6.07
C THR A 58 12.51 -7.15 -5.75
N PRO A 59 11.82 -8.21 -6.22
CA PRO A 59 10.45 -8.48 -5.81
C PRO A 59 10.45 -8.89 -4.33
N LEU A 60 9.65 -8.18 -3.54
CA LEU A 60 9.69 -8.27 -2.09
C LEU A 60 8.27 -8.31 -1.51
N VAL A 61 8.13 -9.04 -0.41
CA VAL A 61 6.95 -9.03 0.46
C VAL A 61 7.33 -8.32 1.74
N VAL A 62 6.74 -7.16 2.00
CA VAL A 62 7.03 -6.36 3.20
C VAL A 62 6.26 -6.90 4.39
N ARG A 63 7.00 -7.13 5.49
CA ARG A 63 6.45 -7.31 6.83
C ARG A 63 6.81 -6.10 7.69
N ASP A 64 5.81 -5.34 8.09
CA ASP A 64 6.04 -4.12 8.87
C ASP A 64 6.28 -4.50 10.35
N LYS A 65 7.45 -4.11 10.87
CA LYS A 65 7.86 -4.33 12.26
C LYS A 65 8.25 -3.01 12.96
N GLY A 66 7.71 -1.89 12.50
CA GLY A 66 7.81 -0.58 13.16
C GLY A 66 8.48 0.52 12.33
N SER A 67 9.07 0.16 11.18
CA SER A 67 9.61 1.10 10.19
C SER A 67 8.78 1.07 8.92
N ALA A 68 8.64 2.20 8.23
CA ALA A 68 7.92 2.25 6.96
C ALA A 68 8.55 1.30 5.91
N GLY A 69 7.69 0.63 5.16
CA GLY A 69 8.11 -0.27 4.08
C GLY A 69 8.85 0.47 2.95
N PRO A 70 9.75 -0.21 2.20
CA PRO A 70 10.52 0.38 1.12
C PRO A 70 9.70 0.76 -0.12
N HIS A 71 8.42 0.38 -0.17
CA HIS A 71 7.45 0.89 -1.16
C HIS A 71 7.06 2.34 -0.87
N HIS A 72 6.97 2.70 0.42
CA HIS A 72 6.53 4.01 0.87
C HIS A 72 7.69 4.99 1.04
N MET A 73 8.84 4.52 1.52
CA MET A 73 9.98 5.40 1.82
C MET A 73 11.31 4.72 1.58
N ARG A 74 12.23 5.41 0.88
CA ARG A 74 13.63 5.02 0.72
C ARG A 74 14.55 6.21 0.96
N SER A 75 15.73 5.94 1.48
CA SER A 75 16.78 6.94 1.71
C SER A 75 17.99 6.67 0.83
N THR A 76 18.70 7.72 0.43
CA THR A 76 20.02 7.58 -0.21
C THR A 76 21.07 7.02 0.75
N LEU A 77 20.90 7.23 2.06
CA LEU A 77 21.76 6.71 3.13
C LEU A 77 20.90 6.03 4.21
N ASN A 78 21.16 4.74 4.48
CA ASN A 78 20.49 4.00 5.57
C ASN A 78 21.17 4.16 6.93
N LEU A 79 22.37 4.75 6.94
CA LEU A 79 23.13 5.11 8.13
C LEU A 79 23.54 6.57 8.01
N VAL A 80 22.88 7.43 8.78
CA VAL A 80 23.13 8.87 8.74
C VAL A 80 24.35 9.18 9.60
N PRO A 81 25.35 9.90 9.08
CA PRO A 81 26.50 10.35 9.86
C PRO A 81 26.06 11.17 11.07
N GLN A 82 26.55 10.79 12.26
CA GLN A 82 26.12 11.38 13.53
C GLN A 82 26.52 12.87 13.69
N THR A 83 27.63 13.28 13.07
CA THR A 83 28.14 14.66 13.22
C THR A 83 28.08 15.44 11.91
N PRO A 84 27.79 16.76 11.96
CA PRO A 84 27.81 17.62 10.78
C PRO A 84 29.17 17.67 10.08
N ALA A 85 30.27 17.55 10.85
CA ALA A 85 31.63 17.53 10.30
C ALA A 85 31.87 16.28 9.43
N LEU A 86 31.45 15.10 9.90
CA LEU A 86 31.54 13.87 9.13
C LEU A 86 30.64 13.92 7.89
N PHE A 87 29.42 14.43 8.04
CA PHE A 87 28.48 14.57 6.92
C PHE A 87 29.05 15.45 5.79
N ARG A 88 29.59 16.63 6.14
CA ARG A 88 30.24 17.54 5.15
C ARG A 88 31.47 16.92 4.50
N LYS A 89 32.24 16.11 5.23
CA LYS A 89 33.44 15.42 4.71
C LYS A 89 33.08 14.35 3.68
N LEU A 90 32.00 13.60 3.91
CA LEU A 90 31.57 12.51 3.03
C LEU A 90 31.07 12.99 1.65
N LYS A 91 30.54 14.22 1.57
CA LYS A 91 29.97 14.80 0.34
C LYS A 91 28.92 13.90 -0.34
N LEU A 92 28.27 13.03 0.43
CA LEU A 92 27.19 12.18 -0.05
C LEU A 92 25.87 12.94 0.05
N PRO A 93 25.03 12.96 -1.02
CA PRO A 93 23.72 13.57 -0.93
C PRO A 93 22.83 12.74 0.00
N PHE A 94 22.19 13.40 0.96
CA PHE A 94 21.13 12.80 1.77
C PHE A 94 19.77 13.24 1.23
N GLY A 95 18.96 12.27 0.82
CA GLY A 95 17.62 12.52 0.30
C GLY A 95 16.70 11.35 0.59
N LEU A 96 15.40 11.65 0.63
CA LEU A 96 14.34 10.68 0.81
C LEU A 96 13.46 10.66 -0.44
N VAL A 97 13.13 9.45 -0.90
CA VAL A 97 12.08 9.22 -1.90
C VAL A 97 10.88 8.70 -1.14
N ILE A 98 9.79 9.46 -1.17
CA ILE A 98 8.57 9.16 -0.41
C ILE A 98 7.42 8.99 -1.40
N ASN A 99 6.74 7.86 -1.32
CA ASN A 99 5.53 7.53 -2.07
C ASN A 99 4.42 7.17 -1.08
N PRO A 100 3.68 8.15 -0.53
CA PRO A 100 2.71 7.91 0.54
C PRO A 100 1.59 6.95 0.13
N MET A 101 1.15 7.02 -1.14
CA MET A 101 0.06 6.22 -1.69
C MET A 101 0.58 5.04 -2.52
N ALA A 102 1.77 4.51 -2.20
CA ALA A 102 2.30 3.35 -2.87
C ALA A 102 1.31 2.18 -2.73
N ALA A 103 0.96 1.54 -3.85
CA ALA A 103 0.13 0.34 -3.78
C ALA A 103 0.93 -0.75 -3.04
N PRO A 104 0.40 -1.34 -1.96
CA PRO A 104 1.05 -2.45 -1.29
C PRO A 104 1.13 -3.65 -2.25
N GLY A 105 2.18 -4.45 -2.11
CA GLY A 105 2.28 -5.73 -2.79
C GLY A 105 1.11 -6.63 -2.38
N LEU A 106 0.70 -7.55 -3.27
CA LEU A 106 -0.46 -8.43 -3.03
C LEU A 106 -0.34 -9.27 -1.75
N ARG A 107 0.89 -9.53 -1.28
CA ARG A 107 1.20 -10.33 -0.09
C ARG A 107 1.76 -9.53 1.08
N ASP A 108 1.92 -8.22 0.92
CA ASP A 108 2.40 -7.33 1.97
C ASP A 108 1.44 -7.31 3.15
N ASP A 109 1.93 -6.92 4.32
CA ASP A 109 1.04 -6.54 5.40
C ASP A 109 0.20 -5.32 4.95
N PRO A 110 -1.14 -5.35 5.12
CA PRO A 110 -1.97 -4.21 4.78
C PRO A 110 -1.68 -3.04 5.72
N ILE A 111 -1.84 -1.81 5.23
CA ILE A 111 -1.76 -0.62 6.07
C ILE A 111 -2.97 -0.60 7.01
N PRO A 112 -2.79 -0.66 8.33
CA PRO A 112 -3.89 -0.69 9.27
C PRO A 112 -4.47 0.71 9.47
N THR A 113 -5.79 0.79 9.57
CA THR A 113 -6.49 2.02 9.96
C THR A 113 -6.63 2.06 11.49
N VAL A 114 -6.20 3.17 12.08
CA VAL A 114 -6.20 3.41 13.53
C VAL A 114 -7.21 4.50 13.87
N ASP A 115 -8.24 4.14 14.63
CA ASP A 115 -9.21 5.07 15.20
C ASP A 115 -8.95 5.23 16.71
N LEU A 116 -8.56 6.44 17.11
CA LEU A 116 -8.31 6.80 18.51
C LEU A 116 -9.54 7.47 19.17
N GLY A 117 -10.68 7.46 18.49
CA GLY A 117 -11.93 8.02 18.97
C GLY A 117 -11.96 9.55 18.95
N PRO A 118 -12.84 10.18 19.75
CA PRO A 118 -13.11 11.62 19.69
C PRO A 118 -11.91 12.51 20.01
N GLY A 119 -10.95 12.00 20.79
CA GLY A 119 -9.72 12.72 21.12
C GLY A 119 -8.73 12.83 19.96
N GLY A 120 -8.96 12.06 18.88
CA GLY A 120 -8.15 12.07 17.69
C GLY A 120 -6.74 11.52 17.88
N PRO A 121 -5.90 11.64 16.84
CA PRO A 121 -4.53 11.19 16.86
C PRO A 121 -3.71 11.81 17.98
N VAL A 122 -3.04 10.97 18.79
CA VAL A 122 -2.16 11.46 19.86
C VAL A 122 -0.89 12.08 19.25
N ARG A 123 -0.52 13.28 19.71
CA ARG A 123 0.59 14.07 19.14
C ARG A 123 1.52 14.62 20.21
N CYS A 124 2.74 14.95 19.79
CA CYS A 124 3.62 15.80 20.56
C CYS A 124 3.07 17.23 20.66
N ALA A 125 2.96 17.75 21.88
CA ALA A 125 2.50 19.11 22.15
C ALA A 125 3.44 20.16 21.53
N GLU A 126 4.75 19.88 21.49
CA GLU A 126 5.77 20.78 20.94
C GLU A 126 5.92 20.65 19.42
N CYS A 127 6.45 19.53 18.93
CA CYS A 127 6.77 19.39 17.49
C CYS A 127 5.61 18.88 16.63
N LYS A 128 4.44 18.59 17.23
CA LYS A 128 3.23 18.13 16.56
C LYS A 128 3.32 16.79 15.84
N ALA A 129 4.41 16.04 16.03
CA ALA A 129 4.58 14.69 15.51
C ALA A 129 3.52 13.75 16.08
N TYR A 130 2.96 12.89 15.22
CA TYR A 130 2.06 11.82 15.64
C TYR A 130 2.79 10.78 16.48
N VAL A 131 2.08 10.19 17.44
CA VAL A 131 2.54 9.02 18.17
C VAL A 131 2.93 7.93 17.16
N ASN A 132 4.02 7.23 17.45
CA ASN A 132 4.57 6.18 16.60
C ASN A 132 5.31 5.16 17.47
N ALA A 133 5.78 4.07 16.86
CA ALA A 133 6.49 2.97 17.52
C ALA A 133 7.75 3.36 18.33
N TYR A 134 8.28 4.58 18.12
CA TYR A 134 9.49 5.08 18.77
C TYR A 134 9.22 6.05 19.92
N PHE A 135 7.98 6.47 20.15
CA PHE A 135 7.64 7.17 21.39
C PHE A 135 7.96 6.28 22.58
N ARG A 136 8.61 6.85 23.60
CA ARG A 136 8.95 6.13 24.82
C ARG A 136 7.93 6.46 25.89
N PHE A 137 7.34 5.45 26.51
CA PHE A 137 6.45 5.63 27.65
C PHE A 137 7.26 5.50 28.94
N VAL A 138 6.99 6.37 29.91
CA VAL A 138 7.70 6.47 31.20
C VAL A 138 6.70 6.71 32.34
N ALA A 139 7.17 6.70 33.58
CA ALA A 139 6.34 6.91 34.78
C ALA A 139 5.11 5.97 34.79
N ASP A 140 5.35 4.66 34.66
CA ASP A 140 4.33 3.61 34.56
C ASP A 140 3.25 3.89 33.50
N GLY A 141 3.66 4.46 32.36
CA GLY A 141 2.77 4.76 31.25
C GLY A 141 1.95 6.04 31.41
N GLY A 142 2.15 6.80 32.49
CA GLY A 142 1.50 8.11 32.70
C GLY A 142 2.10 9.23 31.87
N ARG A 143 3.31 9.05 31.31
CA ARG A 143 4.00 10.05 30.49
C ARG A 143 4.61 9.44 29.24
N MET A 144 4.75 10.26 28.21
CA MET A 144 5.36 9.89 26.93
C MET A 144 6.45 10.89 26.52
N VAL A 145 7.54 10.38 25.94
CA VAL A 145 8.69 11.14 25.46
C VAL A 145 8.75 11.00 23.93
N CYS A 146 8.74 12.15 23.24
CA CYS A 146 8.79 12.19 21.78
C CYS A 146 10.17 11.80 21.24
N ASN A 147 10.20 10.90 20.25
CA ASN A 147 11.44 10.45 19.59
C ASN A 147 12.10 11.51 18.69
N PHE A 148 11.36 12.55 18.30
CA PHE A 148 11.89 13.60 17.41
C PHE A 148 12.50 14.78 18.16
N CYS A 149 11.80 15.33 19.15
CA CYS A 149 12.25 16.52 19.89
C CYS A 149 12.70 16.24 21.32
N GLY A 150 12.41 15.04 21.86
CA GLY A 150 12.74 14.69 23.25
C GLY A 150 11.79 15.26 24.30
N ALA A 151 10.76 16.03 23.91
CA ALA A 151 9.79 16.59 24.85
C ALA A 151 9.03 15.49 25.60
N GLU A 152 8.89 15.66 26.92
CA GLU A 152 8.10 14.80 27.80
C GLU A 152 6.75 15.46 28.10
N GLN A 153 5.68 14.67 28.00
CA GLN A 153 4.30 15.16 28.14
C GLN A 153 3.41 14.09 28.79
N PRO A 154 2.32 14.47 29.46
CA PRO A 154 1.36 13.51 30.01
C PRO A 154 0.69 12.69 28.90
N VAL A 155 0.41 11.43 29.18
CA VAL A 155 -0.39 10.57 28.29
C VAL A 155 -1.87 10.93 28.44
N PRO A 156 -2.64 11.09 27.34
CA PRO A 156 -4.07 11.35 27.42
C PRO A 156 -4.79 10.25 28.22
N PRO A 157 -5.77 10.59 29.10
CA PRO A 157 -6.39 9.61 30.00
C PRO A 157 -6.96 8.37 29.31
N GLY A 158 -7.64 8.54 28.17
CA GLY A 158 -8.21 7.43 27.39
C GLY A 158 -7.18 6.63 26.58
N TYR A 159 -5.91 7.06 26.57
CA TYR A 159 -4.80 6.41 25.90
C TYR A 159 -3.79 5.81 26.88
N ALA A 160 -3.99 5.92 28.19
CA ALA A 160 -3.06 5.42 29.20
C ALA A 160 -3.07 3.88 29.26
N CYS A 161 -1.88 3.29 29.40
CA CYS A 161 -1.70 1.87 29.67
C CYS A 161 -0.41 1.68 30.47
N PRO A 162 -0.41 0.83 31.52
CA PRO A 162 0.79 0.61 32.31
C PRO A 162 1.90 -0.09 31.53
N LEU A 163 3.11 -0.02 32.08
CA LEU A 163 4.27 -0.68 31.48
C LEU A 163 4.36 -2.15 31.91
N ASP A 164 5.08 -2.95 31.13
CA ASP A 164 5.55 -4.28 31.49
C ASP A 164 6.88 -4.20 32.28
N MET A 165 7.45 -5.36 32.62
CA MET A 165 8.70 -5.45 33.38
C MET A 165 9.90 -4.92 32.58
N GLU A 166 9.81 -4.91 31.26
CA GLU A 166 10.80 -4.44 30.31
C GLU A 166 10.67 -2.93 30.04
N GLY A 167 9.73 -2.24 30.69
CA GLY A 167 9.48 -0.81 30.52
C GLY A 167 8.82 -0.47 29.17
N ARG A 168 8.31 -1.47 28.45
CA ARG A 168 7.49 -1.30 27.26
C ARG A 168 6.03 -1.22 27.69
N ARG A 169 5.22 -0.53 26.88
CA ARG A 169 3.79 -0.41 27.16
C ARG A 169 3.11 -1.75 26.85
N ARG A 170 2.27 -2.28 27.76
CA ARG A 170 1.76 -3.67 27.67
C ARG A 170 0.98 -3.99 26.38
N ASP A 171 0.21 -3.03 25.88
CA ASP A 171 -0.61 -3.14 24.66
C ASP A 171 0.17 -2.68 23.40
N ALA A 172 1.47 -2.39 23.50
CA ALA A 172 2.23 -1.84 22.35
C ALA A 172 2.24 -2.76 21.13
N ALA A 173 2.20 -4.08 21.31
CA ALA A 173 2.17 -5.04 20.22
C ALA A 173 0.80 -5.11 19.53
N ASP A 174 -0.27 -4.84 20.27
CA ASP A 174 -1.66 -4.91 19.80
C ASP A 174 -2.13 -3.59 19.15
N ARG A 175 -1.35 -2.52 19.30
CA ARG A 175 -1.67 -1.18 18.79
C ARG A 175 -0.85 -0.85 17.55
N PRO A 176 -1.45 -0.82 16.34
CA PRO A 176 -0.72 -0.63 15.11
C PRO A 176 0.12 0.65 15.06
N GLU A 177 -0.36 1.74 15.65
CA GLU A 177 0.39 3.00 15.75
C GLU A 177 1.65 2.90 16.64
N LEU A 178 1.77 1.84 17.44
CA LEU A 178 2.92 1.57 18.32
C LEU A 178 3.82 0.42 17.84
N CYS A 179 3.39 -0.36 16.84
CA CYS A 179 4.15 -1.52 16.33
C CYS A 179 4.38 -1.53 14.81
N CYS A 180 3.62 -0.77 14.03
CA CYS A 180 3.79 -0.59 12.58
C CYS A 180 4.45 0.76 12.28
N GLY A 181 5.23 0.81 11.20
CA GLY A 181 5.83 2.04 10.69
C GLY A 181 4.95 2.80 9.70
N SER A 182 3.91 2.16 9.15
CA SER A 182 2.91 2.80 8.29
C SER A 182 1.51 2.47 8.79
N VAL A 183 0.71 3.50 9.08
CA VAL A 183 -0.68 3.40 9.53
C VAL A 183 -1.49 4.56 8.96
N ASP A 184 -2.79 4.36 8.76
CA ASP A 184 -3.72 5.44 8.45
C ASP A 184 -4.48 5.84 9.71
N MET A 185 -4.38 7.09 10.13
CA MET A 185 -5.08 7.58 11.31
C MET A 185 -6.42 8.21 10.94
N VAL A 186 -7.49 7.85 11.64
CA VAL A 186 -8.79 8.50 11.49
C VAL A 186 -8.68 9.95 11.94
N ALA A 187 -8.91 10.86 10.99
CA ALA A 187 -8.91 12.29 11.23
C ALA A 187 -10.24 12.72 11.87
N THR A 188 -10.17 13.36 13.03
CA THR A 188 -11.34 13.94 13.71
C THR A 188 -11.73 15.28 13.08
N ALA A 189 -12.84 15.88 13.56
CA ALA A 189 -13.35 17.14 13.06
C ALA A 189 -12.35 18.32 13.16
N GLU A 190 -11.35 18.24 14.04
CA GLU A 190 -10.31 19.28 14.15
C GLU A 190 -9.41 19.37 12.89
N TYR A 191 -9.39 18.31 12.08
CA TYR A 191 -8.67 18.25 10.80
C TYR A 191 -9.51 18.73 9.62
N MET A 192 -10.75 19.16 9.86
CA MET A 192 -11.71 19.49 8.83
C MET A 192 -12.25 20.91 9.02
N VAL A 193 -12.17 21.74 7.97
CA VAL A 193 -12.84 23.06 7.97
C VAL A 193 -14.36 22.90 7.75
N ARG A 194 -14.74 21.87 6.99
CA ARG A 194 -16.10 21.41 6.73
C ARG A 194 -16.08 19.91 6.45
N PRO A 195 -17.22 19.20 6.57
CA PRO A 195 -17.30 17.80 6.15
C PRO A 195 -16.79 17.62 4.70
N PRO A 196 -15.97 16.59 4.41
CA PRO A 196 -15.43 16.37 3.08
C PRO A 196 -16.58 16.12 2.09
N ALA A 197 -16.59 16.87 1.00
CA ALA A 197 -17.48 16.62 -0.12
C ALA A 197 -16.95 15.43 -0.95
N PRO A 198 -17.83 14.61 -1.55
CA PRO A 198 -17.39 13.52 -2.41
C PRO A 198 -16.58 14.06 -3.60
N PRO A 199 -15.52 13.36 -4.04
CA PRO A 199 -14.71 13.79 -5.18
C PRO A 199 -15.58 13.81 -6.44
N THR A 200 -15.49 14.90 -7.19
CA THR A 200 -16.19 15.06 -8.47
C THR A 200 -15.18 15.04 -9.60
N HIS A 201 -15.40 14.18 -10.59
CA HIS A 201 -14.55 14.09 -11.76
C HIS A 201 -15.16 14.94 -12.89
N LEU A 202 -14.37 15.87 -13.43
CA LEU A 202 -14.72 16.66 -14.61
C LEU A 202 -13.84 16.21 -15.77
N PHE A 203 -14.47 15.69 -16.82
CA PHE A 203 -13.77 15.32 -18.06
C PHE A 203 -13.83 16.52 -19.01
N LEU A 204 -12.66 17.08 -19.33
CA LEU A 204 -12.53 18.12 -20.35
C LEU A 204 -11.86 17.51 -21.58
N ILE A 205 -12.61 17.44 -22.68
CA ILE A 205 -12.15 16.85 -23.93
C ILE A 205 -11.96 17.97 -24.94
N GLU A 206 -10.75 18.10 -25.47
CA GLU A 206 -10.47 19.02 -26.57
C GLU A 206 -11.11 18.48 -27.86
N ALA A 207 -11.97 19.28 -28.50
CA ALA A 207 -12.66 18.92 -29.74
C ALA A 207 -12.17 19.74 -30.95
N GLY A 208 -10.87 20.06 -30.99
CA GLY A 208 -10.24 20.76 -32.10
C GLY A 208 -10.02 19.86 -33.33
N ALA A 209 -9.66 20.48 -34.47
CA ALA A 209 -9.40 19.76 -35.71
C ALA A 209 -8.29 18.70 -35.57
N GLY A 210 -7.27 18.96 -34.75
CA GLY A 210 -6.19 18.00 -34.47
C GLY A 210 -6.71 16.75 -33.74
N ALA A 211 -7.52 16.95 -32.69
CA ALA A 211 -8.14 15.87 -31.93
C ALA A 211 -9.12 15.03 -32.79
N ALA A 212 -9.87 15.70 -33.68
CA ALA A 212 -10.73 15.02 -34.64
C ALA A 212 -9.92 14.23 -35.69
N ALA A 213 -8.86 14.81 -36.24
CA ALA A 213 -8.04 14.19 -37.28
C ALA A 213 -7.27 12.95 -36.79
N CYS A 214 -6.86 12.92 -35.51
CA CYS A 214 -6.19 11.76 -34.93
C CYS A 214 -7.14 10.73 -34.32
N GLY A 215 -8.46 10.97 -34.37
CA GLY A 215 -9.48 10.06 -33.82
C GLY A 215 -9.61 10.10 -32.29
N ALA A 216 -9.01 11.08 -31.60
CA ALA A 216 -9.11 11.22 -30.15
C ALA A 216 -10.53 11.55 -29.67
N THR A 217 -11.38 12.08 -30.56
CA THR A 217 -12.80 12.34 -30.30
C THR A 217 -13.73 11.33 -30.99
N ALA A 218 -13.22 10.20 -31.48
CA ALA A 218 -14.05 9.17 -32.09
C ALA A 218 -14.90 8.48 -31.02
N ALA A 219 -16.21 8.35 -31.29
CA ALA A 219 -17.19 7.69 -30.44
C ALA A 219 -17.31 6.19 -30.77
#